data_AF-A0A920GY76-F1
#
_entry.id   AF-A0A920GY76-F1
#
_cell.length_a   1.000
_cell.length_b   1.000
_cell.length_c   1.000
_cell.angle_alpha   90.00
_cell.angle_beta   90.00
_cell.angle_gamma   90.00
#
_symmetry.space_group_name_H-M   'P 1'
#
loop_
_entity.id
_entity.type
_entity.pdbx_description
1 polymer ?
#
loop_
_entity_poly.entity_id
_entity_poly.type
_entity_poly.pdbx_seq_one_letter_code
_entity_poly.pdbx_strand_id
1 'polypeptide(L)'
;MENIFDTQLANSFLENEYSISYQGLVEKKLGIILNKKETRSNWLKRPLSDDQLKYAALDVEYLIPLYLEQKELLRSSGKNYWHDEDIQKLVSNTFENQMSENNIRRSIPREQENELLYKLNLKVNEIAKQERINPTLFFSKKAQKDLLRIALLEGADPAFREITPWRKKLLKKEIIEILK
;
A
#
# COMPACT_ATOMS: atom_id res chain seq x y z
N MET A 1 -0.16 0.56 -18.16
CA MET A 1 -0.13 -0.91 -17.95
C MET A 1 -1.49 -1.33 -17.42
N GLU A 2 -2.02 -2.45 -17.86
CA GLU A 2 -3.34 -2.96 -17.47
C GLU A 2 -3.21 -4.37 -16.89
N ASN A 3 -4.19 -4.79 -16.08
CA ASN A 3 -4.28 -6.13 -15.50
C ASN A 3 -3.04 -6.58 -14.70
N ILE A 4 -2.56 -5.70 -13.81
CA ILE A 4 -1.44 -5.99 -12.89
C ILE A 4 -1.98 -6.57 -11.60
N PHE A 5 -1.30 -7.59 -11.06
CA PHE A 5 -1.55 -8.11 -9.73
C PHE A 5 -0.27 -8.06 -8.89
N ASP A 6 -0.30 -7.32 -7.78
CA ASP A 6 0.79 -7.28 -6.81
C ASP A 6 0.47 -8.23 -5.64
N THR A 7 1.26 -9.29 -5.49
CA THR A 7 1.12 -10.31 -4.45
C THR A 7 1.48 -9.81 -3.05
N GLN A 8 2.36 -8.82 -2.93
CA GLN A 8 2.74 -8.20 -1.66
C GLN A 8 1.62 -7.28 -1.16
N LEU A 9 1.03 -6.50 -2.07
CA LEU A 9 -0.14 -5.68 -1.77
C LEU A 9 -1.35 -6.55 -1.41
N ALA A 10 -1.62 -7.61 -2.19
CA ALA A 10 -2.69 -8.55 -1.90
C ALA A 10 -2.52 -9.18 -0.51
N ASN A 11 -1.31 -9.61 -0.16
CA ASN A 11 -1.02 -10.10 1.19
C ASN A 11 -1.33 -9.06 2.26
N SER A 12 -1.04 -7.78 2.02
CA SER A 12 -1.29 -6.72 3.01
C SER A 12 -2.79 -6.49 3.28
N PHE A 13 -3.67 -6.78 2.30
CA PHE A 13 -5.12 -6.73 2.48
C PHE A 13 -5.68 -7.97 3.20
N LEU A 14 -5.07 -9.13 2.97
CA LEU A 14 -5.52 -10.41 3.48
C LEU A 14 -4.99 -10.71 4.89
N GLU A 15 -3.74 -10.33 5.12
CA GLU A 15 -3.01 -10.51 6.36
C GLU A 15 -2.84 -9.15 7.03
N ASN A 16 -2.79 -9.11 8.36
CA ASN A 16 -2.52 -7.87 9.08
C ASN A 16 -1.04 -7.42 9.01
N GLU A 17 -0.30 -7.84 7.99
CA GLU A 17 1.11 -7.61 7.78
C GLU A 17 1.33 -6.69 6.57
N TYR A 18 1.96 -5.54 6.82
CA TYR A 18 2.33 -4.61 5.77
C TYR A 18 3.78 -4.85 5.34
N SER A 19 4.04 -4.88 4.02
CA SER A 19 5.39 -4.91 3.44
C SER A 19 6.20 -6.21 3.68
N ILE A 20 5.57 -7.38 3.52
CA ILE A 20 6.28 -8.68 3.55
C ILE A 20 7.18 -8.86 2.32
N SER A 21 8.43 -9.31 2.49
CA SER A 21 9.29 -9.62 1.34
C SER A 21 8.76 -10.81 0.52
N TYR A 22 9.04 -10.89 -0.79
CA TYR A 22 8.65 -12.03 -1.62
C TYR A 22 9.09 -13.38 -1.02
N GLN A 23 10.35 -13.47 -0.56
CA GLN A 23 10.85 -14.67 0.09
C GLN A 23 10.07 -15.04 1.35
N GLY A 24 9.79 -14.05 2.21
CA GLY A 24 8.96 -14.26 3.40
C GLY A 24 7.52 -14.64 3.07
N LEU A 25 6.97 -14.14 1.96
CA LEU A 25 5.65 -14.51 1.48
C LEU A 25 5.62 -15.95 0.98
N VAL A 26 6.62 -16.37 0.19
CA VAL A 26 6.79 -17.75 -0.28
C VAL A 26 6.98 -18.71 0.89
N GLU A 27 7.81 -18.36 1.88
CA GLU A 27 7.99 -19.16 3.08
C GLU A 27 6.69 -19.27 3.89
N LYS A 28 6.01 -18.15 4.13
CA LYS A 28 4.76 -18.13 4.91
C LYS A 28 3.61 -18.88 4.25
N LYS A 29 3.46 -18.78 2.93
CA LYS A 29 2.32 -19.36 2.20
C LYS A 29 2.59 -20.75 1.68
N LEU A 30 3.82 -21.05 1.29
CA LEU A 30 4.18 -22.31 0.63
C LEU A 30 5.13 -23.18 1.47
N GLY A 31 5.67 -22.67 2.59
CA GLY A 31 6.65 -23.38 3.41
C GLY A 31 8.03 -23.53 2.75
N ILE A 32 8.30 -22.76 1.68
CA ILE A 32 9.52 -22.87 0.88
C ILE A 32 10.50 -21.75 1.28
N ILE A 33 11.70 -22.13 1.70
CA ILE A 33 12.75 -21.18 2.07
C ILE A 33 13.59 -20.83 0.84
N LEU A 34 13.54 -19.56 0.42
CA LEU A 34 14.37 -19.03 -0.64
C LEU A 34 15.65 -18.41 -0.08
N ASN A 35 16.79 -18.77 -0.64
CA ASN A 35 18.08 -18.23 -0.22
C ASN A 35 18.27 -16.78 -0.71
N LYS A 36 18.80 -15.89 0.15
CA LYS A 36 19.11 -14.46 -0.14
C LYS A 36 20.36 -14.23 -1.01
N LYS A 37 20.71 -15.15 -1.90
CA LYS A 37 21.92 -15.01 -2.73
C LYS A 37 21.63 -14.08 -3.91
N GLU A 38 22.62 -13.38 -4.44
CA GLU A 38 22.54 -12.57 -5.67
C GLU A 38 21.69 -11.29 -5.70
N THR A 39 21.00 -10.87 -4.62
CA THR A 39 20.18 -9.62 -4.61
C THR A 39 20.99 -8.35 -4.93
N ARG A 40 22.32 -8.37 -4.74
CA ARG A 40 23.25 -7.26 -4.98
C ARG A 40 24.41 -7.63 -5.93
N SER A 41 24.26 -8.72 -6.69
CA SER A 41 25.30 -9.16 -7.62
C SER A 41 25.43 -8.27 -8.83
N ASN A 42 26.57 -8.35 -9.53
CA ASN A 42 26.77 -7.63 -10.77
C ASN A 42 25.96 -8.30 -11.91
N TRP A 43 24.71 -7.85 -12.09
CA TRP A 43 23.79 -8.32 -13.13
C TRP A 43 24.16 -7.87 -14.55
N LEU A 44 25.16 -7.00 -14.71
CA LEU A 44 25.70 -6.60 -16.01
C LEU A 44 26.82 -7.52 -16.48
N LYS A 45 27.49 -8.26 -15.57
CA LYS A 45 28.57 -9.18 -15.92
C LYS A 45 28.04 -10.29 -16.84
N ARG A 46 28.84 -10.67 -17.85
CA ARG A 46 28.56 -11.80 -18.73
C ARG A 46 29.76 -12.77 -18.83
N PRO A 47 29.50 -14.08 -18.98
CA PRO A 47 28.19 -14.73 -18.84
C PRO A 47 27.65 -14.61 -17.40
N LEU A 48 26.34 -14.80 -17.23
CA LEU A 48 25.76 -14.91 -15.87
C LEU A 48 26.27 -16.19 -15.22
N SER A 49 26.47 -16.17 -13.90
CA SER A 49 26.78 -17.40 -13.17
C SER A 49 25.55 -18.29 -13.02
N ASP A 50 25.75 -19.58 -12.76
CA ASP A 50 24.66 -20.52 -12.48
C ASP A 50 23.84 -20.07 -11.25
N ASP A 51 24.48 -19.48 -10.25
CA ASP A 51 23.80 -18.92 -9.07
C ASP A 51 22.89 -17.74 -9.45
N GLN A 52 23.32 -16.85 -10.34
CA GLN A 52 22.49 -15.74 -10.85
C GLN A 52 21.29 -16.26 -11.65
N LEU A 53 21.52 -17.25 -12.52
CA LEU A 53 20.43 -17.87 -13.30
C LEU A 53 19.40 -18.53 -12.38
N LYS A 54 19.87 -19.30 -11.39
CA LYS A 54 19.00 -19.96 -10.40
C LYS A 54 18.22 -18.95 -9.56
N TYR A 55 18.87 -17.89 -9.10
CA TYR A 55 18.20 -16.84 -8.35
C TYR A 55 17.11 -16.15 -9.18
N ALA A 56 17.41 -15.76 -10.42
CA ALA A 56 16.45 -15.10 -11.31
C ALA A 56 15.20 -15.95 -11.59
N ALA A 57 15.37 -17.27 -11.73
CA ALA A 57 14.23 -18.18 -11.88
C ALA A 57 13.37 -18.24 -10.61
N LEU A 58 14.01 -18.37 -9.43
CA LEU A 58 13.30 -18.45 -8.14
C LEU A 58 12.54 -17.17 -7.77
N ASP A 59 12.99 -16.01 -8.25
CA ASP A 59 12.31 -14.71 -8.03
C ASP A 59 10.93 -14.61 -8.72
N VAL A 60 10.60 -15.54 -9.62
CA VAL A 60 9.30 -15.56 -10.31
C VAL A 60 8.55 -16.89 -10.22
N GLU A 61 9.25 -17.99 -9.92
CA GLU A 61 8.72 -19.37 -9.89
C GLU A 61 7.39 -19.50 -9.11
N TYR A 62 7.28 -18.81 -7.97
CA TYR A 62 6.16 -18.98 -7.04
C TYR A 62 5.10 -17.89 -7.13
N LEU A 63 5.21 -16.94 -8.07
CA LEU A 63 4.23 -15.86 -8.21
C LEU A 63 2.85 -16.36 -8.65
N ILE A 64 2.78 -17.35 -9.54
CA ILE A 64 1.49 -17.89 -10.03
C ILE A 64 0.71 -18.62 -8.93
N PRO A 65 1.30 -19.56 -8.15
CA PRO A 65 0.62 -20.15 -6.99
C PRO A 65 0.10 -19.11 -6.00
N LEU A 66 0.93 -18.11 -5.65
CA LEU A 66 0.54 -17.03 -4.74
C LEU A 66 -0.63 -16.22 -5.29
N TYR A 67 -0.58 -15.85 -6.56
CA TYR A 67 -1.65 -15.10 -7.23
C TYR A 67 -2.99 -15.85 -7.18
N LEU A 68 -3.00 -17.14 -7.52
CA LEU A 68 -4.24 -17.92 -7.56
C LEU A 68 -4.91 -18.01 -6.19
N GLU A 69 -4.12 -18.29 -5.14
CA GLU A 69 -4.62 -18.33 -3.77
C GLU A 69 -5.15 -16.95 -3.33
N GLN A 70 -4.32 -15.92 -3.45
CA GLN A 70 -4.65 -14.58 -2.98
C GLN A 70 -5.85 -13.97 -3.72
N LYS A 71 -6.01 -14.26 -5.02
CA LYS A 71 -7.16 -13.79 -5.79
C LYS A 71 -8.48 -14.33 -5.24
N GLU A 72 -8.55 -15.62 -4.93
CA GLU A 72 -9.77 -16.21 -4.36
C GLU A 72 -10.02 -15.71 -2.92
N LEU A 73 -8.96 -15.49 -2.14
CA LEU A 73 -9.08 -14.90 -0.80
C LEU A 73 -9.54 -13.42 -0.85
N LEU A 74 -9.06 -12.64 -1.81
CA LEU A 74 -9.51 -11.25 -1.99
C LEU A 74 -10.98 -11.19 -2.43
N ARG A 75 -11.39 -12.10 -3.32
CA ARG A 75 -12.79 -12.21 -3.74
C ARG A 75 -13.69 -12.59 -2.58
N SER A 76 -13.30 -13.59 -1.78
CA SER A 76 -14.11 -14.05 -0.64
C SER A 76 -14.17 -13.04 0.51
N SER A 77 -13.12 -12.23 0.70
CA SER A 77 -13.11 -11.14 1.68
C SER A 77 -13.79 -9.85 1.21
N GLY A 78 -14.20 -9.77 -0.06
CA GLY A 78 -14.79 -8.57 -0.66
C GLY A 78 -13.82 -7.41 -0.82
N LYS A 79 -12.50 -7.65 -0.77
CA LYS A 79 -11.45 -6.61 -0.85
C LYS A 79 -10.78 -6.54 -2.21
N ASN A 80 -11.22 -7.34 -3.20
CA ASN A 80 -10.64 -7.35 -4.55
C ASN A 80 -10.65 -5.95 -5.19
N TYR A 81 -11.74 -5.20 -5.09
CA TYR A 81 -11.81 -3.86 -5.68
C TYR A 81 -10.94 -2.84 -4.93
N TRP A 82 -10.63 -3.06 -3.64
CA TRP A 82 -9.67 -2.22 -2.91
C TRP A 82 -8.27 -2.40 -3.44
N HIS A 83 -7.90 -3.66 -3.70
CA HIS A 83 -6.62 -4.01 -4.32
C HIS A 83 -6.52 -3.43 -5.73
N ASP A 84 -7.56 -3.61 -6.56
CA ASP A 84 -7.58 -3.09 -7.94
C ASP A 84 -7.42 -1.56 -7.98
N GLU A 85 -8.11 -0.82 -7.10
CA GLU A 85 -7.98 0.64 -7.00
C GLU A 85 -6.58 1.08 -6.56
N ASP A 86 -5.94 0.36 -5.62
CA ASP A 86 -4.57 0.64 -5.18
C ASP A 86 -3.54 0.38 -6.29
N ILE A 87 -3.71 -0.71 -7.05
CA ILE A 87 -2.88 -1.00 -8.24
C ILE A 87 -3.03 0.11 -9.27
N GLN A 88 -4.26 0.52 -9.57
CA GLN A 88 -4.52 1.59 -10.53
C GLN A 88 -3.83 2.89 -10.12
N LYS A 89 -3.95 3.28 -8.83
CA LYS A 89 -3.27 4.48 -8.32
C LYS A 89 -1.74 4.34 -8.39
N LEU A 90 -1.17 3.18 -8.05
CA LEU A 90 0.27 2.92 -8.13
C LEU A 90 0.79 3.03 -9.56
N VAL A 91 0.08 2.44 -10.52
CA VAL A 91 0.40 2.50 -11.96
C VAL A 91 0.33 3.95 -12.44
N SER A 92 -0.75 4.68 -12.13
CA SER A 92 -0.90 6.12 -12.45
C SER A 92 0.31 6.91 -11.95
N ASN A 93 0.63 6.79 -10.66
CA ASN A 93 1.73 7.52 -10.04
C ASN A 93 3.11 7.19 -10.63
N THR A 94 3.32 5.93 -11.06
CA THR A 94 4.61 5.48 -11.62
C THR A 94 4.86 6.08 -13.01
N PHE A 95 3.83 6.19 -13.85
CA PHE A 95 3.98 6.65 -15.23
C PHE A 95 3.71 8.14 -15.43
N GLU A 96 2.89 8.76 -14.58
CA GLU A 96 2.56 10.18 -14.70
C GLU A 96 3.66 11.12 -14.16
N ASN A 97 4.79 10.56 -13.74
CA ASN A 97 5.98 11.29 -13.29
C ASN A 97 5.63 12.45 -12.35
N GLN A 98 4.73 12.19 -11.39
CA GLN A 98 4.40 13.16 -10.35
C GLN A 98 5.60 13.25 -9.38
N MET A 99 6.65 13.94 -9.83
CA MET A 99 7.64 14.55 -8.96
C MET A 99 6.94 15.65 -8.17
N SER A 100 6.20 15.23 -7.16
CA SER A 100 5.78 16.14 -6.12
C SER A 100 6.07 15.46 -4.80
N GLU A 101 7.32 15.59 -4.34
CA GLU A 101 7.56 15.75 -2.90
C GLU A 101 6.88 17.07 -2.47
N ASN A 102 5.55 17.07 -2.50
CA ASN A 102 4.77 18.16 -1.96
C ASN A 102 4.91 18.05 -0.46
N ASN A 103 5.94 18.72 0.08
CA ASN A 103 5.94 19.12 1.47
C ASN A 103 4.82 20.14 1.65
N ILE A 104 3.58 19.65 1.71
CA ILE A 104 2.39 20.48 1.86
C ILE A 104 2.61 21.29 3.14
N ARG A 105 2.54 22.61 3.01
CA ARG A 105 2.88 23.52 4.10
C ARG A 105 1.85 23.38 5.23
N ARG A 106 2.31 23.49 6.47
CA ARG A 106 1.43 23.59 7.63
C ARG A 106 0.67 24.92 7.59
N SER A 107 -0.65 24.89 7.71
CA SER A 107 -1.53 26.07 7.73
C SER A 107 -1.96 26.52 9.14
N ILE A 108 -1.86 25.64 10.14
CA ILE A 108 -2.32 25.88 11.52
C ILE A 108 -1.18 25.70 12.54
N PRO A 109 -1.30 26.14 13.80
CA PRO A 109 -0.32 25.85 14.84
C PRO A 109 -0.04 24.35 15.01
N ARG A 110 1.20 24.00 15.38
CA ARG A 110 1.64 22.59 15.51
C ARG A 110 0.81 21.79 16.51
N GLU A 111 0.39 22.42 17.60
CA GLU A 111 -0.42 21.78 18.63
C GLU A 111 -1.81 21.39 18.11
N GLN A 112 -2.49 22.31 17.42
CA GLN A 112 -3.77 22.05 16.77
C GLN A 112 -3.65 20.96 15.68
N GLU A 113 -2.58 21.02 14.86
CA GLU A 113 -2.29 19.96 13.87
C GLU A 113 -2.13 18.60 14.54
N ASN A 114 -1.37 18.52 15.63
CA ASN A 114 -1.16 17.27 16.35
C ASN A 114 -2.46 16.72 16.96
N GLU A 115 -3.33 17.60 17.48
CA GLU A 115 -4.63 17.19 18.03
C GLU A 115 -5.54 16.60 16.94
N LEU A 116 -5.63 17.25 15.78
CA LEU A 116 -6.41 16.75 14.65
C LEU A 116 -5.84 15.44 14.10
N LEU A 117 -4.51 15.33 13.98
CA LEU A 117 -3.86 14.08 13.57
C LEU A 117 -4.07 12.96 14.57
N TYR A 118 -4.09 13.26 15.87
CA TYR A 118 -4.41 12.27 16.89
C TYR A 118 -5.85 11.75 16.74
N LYS A 119 -6.84 12.64 16.61
CA LYS A 119 -8.25 12.28 16.37
C LYS A 119 -8.40 11.44 15.09
N LEU A 120 -7.76 11.86 13.99
CA LEU A 120 -7.79 11.12 12.72
C LEU A 120 -7.16 9.74 12.86
N ASN A 121 -6.01 9.64 13.52
CA ASN A 121 -5.34 8.37 13.73
C ASN A 121 -6.20 7.40 14.57
N LEU A 122 -6.92 7.88 15.58
CA LEU A 122 -7.87 7.04 16.33
C LEU A 122 -8.95 6.46 15.41
N LYS A 123 -9.55 7.28 14.55
CA LYS A 123 -10.57 6.85 13.59
C LYS A 123 -10.04 5.88 12.54
N VAL A 124 -8.82 6.11 12.04
CA VAL A 124 -8.14 5.17 11.15
C VAL A 124 -7.98 3.80 11.80
N ASN A 125 -7.54 3.74 13.06
CA ASN A 125 -7.37 2.47 13.77
C ASN A 125 -8.71 1.78 14.08
N GLU A 126 -9.74 2.55 14.42
CA GLU A 126 -11.10 2.03 14.65
C GLU A 126 -11.64 1.33 13.38
N ILE A 127 -11.62 2.04 12.25
CA ILE A 127 -12.09 1.50 10.97
C ILE A 127 -11.22 0.34 10.50
N ALA A 128 -9.89 0.45 10.61
CA ALA A 128 -8.98 -0.64 10.23
C ALA A 128 -9.29 -1.94 10.98
N LYS A 129 -9.60 -1.83 12.27
CA LYS A 129 -10.01 -2.96 13.10
C LYS A 129 -11.36 -3.54 12.67
N GLN A 130 -12.34 -2.69 12.38
CA GLN A 130 -13.67 -3.12 11.92
C GLN A 130 -13.60 -3.85 10.57
N GLU A 131 -12.83 -3.30 9.62
CA GLU A 131 -12.66 -3.83 8.27
C GLU A 131 -11.64 -4.97 8.17
N ARG A 132 -10.95 -5.28 9.28
CA ARG A 132 -9.88 -6.28 9.38
C ARG A 132 -8.78 -6.04 8.34
N ILE A 133 -8.23 -4.83 8.33
CA ILE A 133 -7.12 -4.43 7.47
C ILE A 133 -6.00 -3.82 8.28
N ASN A 134 -4.77 -3.91 7.78
CA ASN A 134 -3.64 -3.25 8.42
C ASN A 134 -3.83 -1.72 8.40
N PRO A 135 -3.65 -1.01 9.53
CA PRO A 135 -3.88 0.44 9.60
C PRO A 135 -2.88 1.25 8.77
N THR A 136 -1.65 0.75 8.58
CA THR A 136 -0.64 1.41 7.73
C THR A 136 -0.99 1.30 6.26
N LEU A 137 -1.46 0.13 5.82
CA LEU A 137 -2.02 -0.06 4.48
C LEU A 137 -3.25 0.84 4.28
N PHE A 138 -4.15 0.82 5.27
CA PHE A 138 -5.39 1.58 5.19
C PHE A 138 -5.11 3.07 5.05
N PHE A 139 -4.38 3.66 6.00
CA PHE A 139 -4.08 5.07 5.94
C PHE A 139 -2.86 5.44 6.80
N SER A 140 -1.68 5.40 6.17
CA SER A 140 -0.40 5.69 6.85
C SER A 140 -0.38 7.07 7.51
N LYS A 141 0.48 7.25 8.53
CA LYS A 141 0.66 8.55 9.20
C LYS A 141 1.05 9.68 8.25
N LYS A 142 1.84 9.37 7.20
CA LYS A 142 2.19 10.33 6.15
C LYS A 142 0.95 10.74 5.36
N ALA A 143 0.15 9.76 4.90
CA ALA A 143 -1.08 10.03 4.15
C ALA A 143 -2.11 10.81 4.98
N GLN A 144 -2.25 10.51 6.27
CA GLN A 144 -3.07 11.28 7.22
C GLN A 144 -2.64 12.75 7.28
N LYS A 145 -1.34 13.00 7.42
CA LYS A 145 -0.78 14.35 7.46
C LYS A 145 -0.98 15.09 6.15
N ASP A 146 -0.69 14.44 5.03
CA ASP A 146 -0.79 15.05 3.70
C ASP A 146 -2.26 15.40 3.39
N LEU A 147 -3.19 14.48 3.65
CA LEU A 147 -4.63 14.72 3.50
C LEU A 147 -5.13 15.85 4.40
N LEU A 148 -4.76 15.86 5.68
CA LEU A 148 -5.19 16.90 6.62
C LEU A 148 -4.76 18.29 6.13
N ARG A 149 -3.52 18.41 5.67
CA ARG A 149 -2.99 19.70 5.21
C ARG A 149 -3.64 20.16 3.91
N ILE A 150 -3.85 19.28 2.94
CA ILE A 150 -4.59 19.63 1.72
C ILE A 150 -6.01 20.05 2.08
N ALA A 151 -6.67 19.32 2.97
CA ALA A 151 -8.03 19.63 3.38
C ALA A 151 -8.17 21.02 4.03
N LEU A 152 -7.18 21.41 4.84
CA LEU A 152 -7.14 22.73 5.49
C LEU A 152 -6.74 23.87 4.54
N LEU A 153 -5.95 23.59 3.49
CA LEU A 153 -5.48 24.60 2.54
C LEU A 153 -6.44 24.83 1.37
N GLU A 154 -6.97 23.74 0.81
CA GLU A 154 -7.70 23.72 -0.45
C GLU A 154 -9.14 23.20 -0.29
N GLY A 155 -9.49 22.69 0.90
CA GLY A 155 -10.79 22.10 1.18
C GLY A 155 -10.82 20.57 1.04
N ALA A 156 -11.92 19.97 1.50
CA ALA A 156 -12.05 18.52 1.58
C ALA A 156 -12.07 17.82 0.21
N ASP A 157 -12.68 18.43 -0.81
CA ASP A 157 -12.83 17.81 -2.13
C ASP A 157 -11.48 17.56 -2.84
N PRO A 158 -10.54 18.53 -2.91
CA PRO A 158 -9.18 18.28 -3.38
C PRO A 158 -8.47 17.17 -2.59
N ALA A 159 -8.55 17.20 -1.27
CA ALA A 159 -7.89 16.21 -0.41
C ALA A 159 -8.38 14.77 -0.69
N PHE A 160 -9.66 14.61 -1.01
CA PHE A 160 -10.24 13.31 -1.35
C PHE A 160 -9.91 12.81 -2.77
N ARG A 161 -9.37 13.65 -3.66
CA ARG A 161 -8.91 13.20 -5.00
C ARG A 161 -7.56 12.48 -4.93
N GLU A 162 -6.79 12.74 -3.88
CA GLU A 162 -5.46 12.16 -3.68
C GLU A 162 -5.48 10.72 -3.15
N ILE A 163 -6.62 10.26 -2.65
CA ILE A 163 -6.78 8.92 -2.08
C ILE A 163 -7.67 8.04 -2.97
N THR A 164 -7.53 6.73 -2.83
CA THR A 164 -8.37 5.78 -3.58
C THR A 164 -9.85 5.88 -3.18
N PRO A 165 -10.77 5.61 -4.12
CA PRO A 165 -12.22 5.67 -3.86
C PRO A 165 -12.67 4.87 -2.63
N TRP A 166 -12.11 3.69 -2.40
CA TRP A 166 -12.45 2.84 -1.26
C TRP A 166 -12.04 3.48 0.08
N ARG A 167 -10.85 4.10 0.16
CA ARG A 167 -10.42 4.86 1.35
C ARG A 167 -11.32 6.05 1.59
N LYS A 168 -11.67 6.78 0.52
CA LYS A 168 -12.62 7.89 0.58
C LYS A 168 -13.98 7.45 1.13
N LYS A 169 -14.51 6.31 0.66
CA LYS A 169 -15.79 5.77 1.13
C LYS A 169 -15.80 5.54 2.64
N LEU A 170 -14.70 5.03 3.19
CA LEU A 170 -14.57 4.73 4.62
C LEU A 170 -14.27 5.99 5.48
N LEU A 171 -13.46 6.92 4.99
CA LEU A 171 -12.94 8.03 5.78
C LEU A 171 -13.73 9.34 5.63
N LYS A 172 -14.54 9.51 4.57
CA LYS A 172 -15.12 10.81 4.21
C LYS A 172 -15.92 11.43 5.36
N LYS A 173 -16.76 10.64 6.03
CA LYS A 173 -17.59 11.12 7.14
C LYS A 173 -16.73 11.59 8.31
N GLU A 174 -15.80 10.74 8.76
CA GLU A 174 -14.95 11.02 9.92
C GLU A 174 -14.05 12.24 9.68
N ILE A 175 -13.49 12.41 8.48
CA ILE A 175 -12.67 13.57 8.14
C ILE A 175 -13.50 14.86 8.16
N ILE A 176 -14.71 14.85 7.59
CA ILE A 176 -15.59 16.03 7.61
C ILE A 176 -15.98 16.40 9.04
N GLU A 177 -16.16 15.42 9.92
CA GLU A 177 -16.46 15.64 11.33
C GLU A 177 -15.26 16.22 12.09
N ILE A 178 -14.05 15.72 11.84
CA ILE A 178 -12.82 16.21 12.49
C ILE A 178 -12.45 17.64 12.04
N LEU A 179 -12.81 18.03 10.82
CA LEU A 179 -12.51 19.35 10.25
C LEU A 179 -13.53 20.44 10.60
N LYS A 180 -14.65 20.09 11.24
CA LYS A 180 -15.64 21.05 11.76
C LYS A 180 -15.24 21.55 13.14
#